data_AF-A0A4P9VXV7-F1
#
_entry.id   AF-A0A4P9VXV7-F1
#
_cell.length_a   1.000
_cell.length_b   1.000
_cell.length_c   1.000
_cell.angle_alpha   90.00
_cell.angle_beta   90.00
_cell.angle_gamma   90.00
#
_symmetry.space_group_name_H-M   'P 1'
#
loop_
_entity.id
_entity.type
_entity.pdbx_description
1 polymer ?
#
loop_
_entity_poly.entity_id
_entity_poly.type
_entity_poly.pdbx_seq_one_letter_code
_entity_poly.pdbx_strand_id
1 'polypeptide(L)'
;SHVSQKRNWRVPLVREFFPTNPNLLGVNINRGKEICIRLRPYHDEKSFLEFDLLVGTMLHELVHGPHDARFYALLNELNAEYDHHLSRDFREAFEGAGRRIGGPPAGGRAVGGRTAAAAAAEARVRAGQPVGGRRLGGVPTELGALEKALTPGEMAVIAAERRARDRIWCG
;
A
#
# COMPACT_ATOMS: atom_id res chain seq x y z
N SER A 1 9.06 9.84 -6.42
CA SER A 1 7.93 10.05 -7.36
C SER A 1 8.15 9.28 -8.67
N HIS A 2 8.11 7.94 -8.62
CA HIS A 2 8.47 7.07 -9.76
C HIS A 2 7.30 6.84 -10.73
N VAL A 3 6.08 6.71 -10.20
CA VAL A 3 4.86 6.36 -10.95
C VAL A 3 4.47 7.40 -12.02
N SER A 4 4.41 8.68 -11.66
CA SER A 4 4.02 9.75 -12.60
C SER A 4 5.10 10.04 -13.65
N GLN A 5 6.38 9.87 -13.30
CA GLN A 5 7.51 10.10 -14.21
C GLN A 5 7.55 9.08 -15.34
N LYS A 6 7.35 7.78 -15.03
CA LYS A 6 7.29 6.69 -16.01
C LYS A 6 6.23 6.92 -17.10
N ARG A 7 5.16 7.65 -16.77
CA ARG A 7 4.01 7.91 -17.65
C ARG A 7 3.96 9.34 -18.20
N ASN A 8 5.01 10.14 -17.98
CA ASN A 8 5.06 11.56 -18.34
C ASN A 8 3.85 12.39 -17.84
N TRP A 9 3.25 11.98 -16.72
CA TRP A 9 2.15 12.72 -16.12
C TRP A 9 2.69 13.93 -15.36
N ARG A 10 2.02 15.07 -15.58
CA ARG A 10 2.33 16.33 -14.90
C ARG A 10 1.07 16.87 -14.27
N VAL A 11 1.09 16.93 -12.94
CA VAL A 11 0.06 17.60 -12.14
C VAL A 11 0.72 18.82 -11.52
N PRO A 12 0.51 20.03 -12.08
CA PRO A 12 1.21 21.22 -11.63
C PRO A 12 0.73 21.69 -10.25
N LEU A 13 -0.49 21.32 -9.86
CA LEU A 13 -1.06 21.68 -8.57
C LEU A 13 -1.77 20.49 -7.92
N VAL A 14 -1.36 20.19 -6.69
CA VAL A 14 -2.09 19.32 -5.76
C VAL A 14 -2.43 20.17 -4.54
N ARG A 15 -3.69 20.19 -4.11
CA ARG A 15 -4.10 20.95 -2.92
C ARG A 15 -5.06 20.18 -2.02
N GLU A 16 -5.12 20.60 -0.77
CA GLU A 16 -6.18 20.18 0.15
C GLU A 16 -7.50 20.88 -0.21
N PHE A 17 -8.61 20.19 0.02
CA PHE A 17 -9.94 20.79 0.08
C PHE A 17 -10.80 20.15 1.18
N PHE A 18 -11.91 20.80 1.54
CA PHE A 18 -12.83 20.30 2.55
C PHE A 18 -14.29 20.56 2.12
N PRO A 19 -14.82 19.80 1.15
CA PRO A 19 -16.18 20.02 0.62
C PRO A 19 -17.25 19.69 1.67
N THR A 20 -18.48 20.16 1.45
CA THR A 20 -19.63 19.80 2.30
C THR A 20 -20.16 18.39 2.03
N ASN A 21 -19.86 17.81 0.87
CA ASN A 21 -20.20 16.41 0.57
C ASN A 21 -19.26 15.48 1.37
N PRO A 22 -19.79 14.66 2.31
CA PRO A 22 -18.97 13.74 3.10
C PRO A 22 -18.28 12.66 2.26
N ASN A 23 -18.87 12.34 1.11
CA ASN A 23 -18.41 11.28 0.21
C ASN A 23 -17.49 11.82 -0.90
N LEU A 24 -17.03 13.06 -0.83
CA LEU A 24 -16.09 13.59 -1.82
C LEU A 24 -14.69 13.61 -1.20
N LEU A 25 -13.87 12.62 -1.60
CA LEU A 25 -12.49 12.46 -1.13
C LEU A 25 -11.47 13.07 -2.08
N GLY A 26 -11.73 13.10 -3.39
CA GLY A 26 -10.84 13.65 -4.40
C GLY A 26 -11.58 14.32 -5.54
N VAL A 27 -10.89 15.19 -6.28
CA VAL A 27 -11.36 15.66 -7.58
C VAL A 27 -10.19 16.03 -8.48
N ASN A 28 -10.24 15.54 -9.72
CA ASN A 28 -9.37 15.94 -10.80
C ASN A 28 -10.02 17.04 -11.64
N ILE A 29 -9.42 18.23 -11.64
CA ILE A 29 -9.87 19.39 -12.38
C ILE A 29 -9.08 19.50 -13.68
N ASN A 30 -9.82 19.62 -14.80
CA ASN A 30 -9.28 19.83 -16.14
C ASN A 30 -8.24 18.78 -16.59
N ARG A 31 -8.46 17.49 -16.26
CA ARG A 31 -7.60 16.36 -16.66
C ARG A 31 -6.14 16.50 -16.20
N GLY A 32 -5.96 16.76 -14.92
CA GLY A 32 -4.67 16.78 -14.25
C GLY A 32 -4.03 18.16 -14.17
N LYS A 33 -4.73 19.25 -14.49
CA LYS A 33 -4.22 20.60 -14.18
C LYS A 33 -4.20 20.85 -12.67
N GLU A 34 -5.17 20.31 -11.96
CA GLU A 34 -5.26 20.45 -10.52
C GLU A 34 -5.93 19.21 -9.94
N ILE A 35 -5.36 18.67 -8.87
CA ILE A 35 -5.96 17.59 -8.09
C ILE A 35 -6.20 18.11 -6.68
N CYS A 36 -7.45 18.03 -6.21
CA CYS A 36 -7.77 18.34 -4.82
C CYS A 36 -8.03 17.04 -4.06
N ILE A 37 -7.50 16.92 -2.85
CA ILE A 37 -7.70 15.77 -1.98
C ILE A 37 -8.17 16.22 -0.60
N ARG A 38 -9.15 15.51 -0.05
CA ARG A 38 -9.62 15.70 1.31
C ARG A 38 -8.63 15.02 2.23
N LEU A 39 -7.98 15.79 3.09
CA LEU A 39 -7.00 15.23 4.03
C LEU A 39 -7.62 14.84 5.37
N ARG A 40 -8.85 15.28 5.66
CA ARG A 40 -9.47 15.27 6.99
C ARG A 40 -10.86 14.63 6.96
N PRO A 41 -11.27 13.84 7.97
CA PRO A 41 -12.63 13.34 8.07
C PRO A 41 -13.68 14.45 8.00
N TYR A 42 -14.83 14.18 7.36
CA TYR A 42 -15.90 15.18 7.25
C TYR A 42 -16.41 15.71 8.60
N HIS A 43 -16.40 14.87 9.64
CA HIS A 43 -16.89 15.21 10.98
C HIS A 43 -15.80 15.72 11.93
N ASP A 44 -14.54 15.74 11.50
CA ASP A 44 -13.41 16.16 12.34
C ASP A 44 -12.31 16.82 11.50
N GLU A 45 -12.24 18.14 11.57
CA GLU A 45 -11.21 18.94 10.88
C GLU A 45 -9.84 18.89 11.59
N LYS A 46 -9.74 18.33 12.80
CA LYS A 46 -8.48 18.34 13.57
C LYS A 46 -7.64 17.09 13.33
N SER A 47 -8.26 15.98 12.93
CA SER A 47 -7.58 14.75 12.56
C SER A 47 -7.34 14.64 11.06
N PHE A 48 -6.48 13.70 10.68
CA PHE A 48 -6.18 13.37 9.28
C PHE A 48 -6.72 11.98 8.96
N LEU A 49 -7.03 11.77 7.69
CA LEU A 49 -7.32 10.44 7.15
C LEU A 49 -6.05 9.60 7.09
N GLU A 50 -6.23 8.28 7.13
CA GLU A 50 -5.14 7.31 7.00
C GLU A 50 -4.36 7.50 5.70
N PHE A 51 -3.05 7.36 5.78
CA PHE A 51 -2.15 7.63 4.66
C PHE A 51 -2.48 6.77 3.43
N ASP A 52 -2.77 5.49 3.62
CA ASP A 52 -3.12 4.57 2.54
C ASP A 52 -4.40 5.01 1.80
N LEU A 53 -5.37 5.57 2.52
CA LEU A 53 -6.59 6.11 1.92
C LEU A 53 -6.29 7.36 1.07
N LEU A 54 -5.40 8.24 1.55
CA LEU A 54 -4.97 9.43 0.82
C LEU A 54 -4.22 9.04 -0.47
N VAL A 55 -3.34 8.05 -0.40
CA VAL A 55 -2.62 7.55 -1.57
C VAL A 55 -3.58 6.90 -2.55
N GLY A 56 -4.49 6.04 -2.07
CA GLY A 56 -5.51 5.42 -2.93
C GLY A 56 -6.35 6.47 -3.67
N THR A 57 -6.75 7.53 -2.96
CA THR A 57 -7.48 8.67 -3.55
C THR A 57 -6.61 9.41 -4.59
N MET A 58 -5.33 9.68 -4.28
CA MET A 58 -4.42 10.31 -5.24
C MET A 58 -4.25 9.48 -6.52
N LEU A 59 -4.06 8.17 -6.40
CA LEU A 59 -3.91 7.27 -7.56
C LEU A 59 -5.19 7.23 -8.39
N HIS A 60 -6.36 7.21 -7.74
CA HIS A 60 -7.66 7.31 -8.40
C HIS A 60 -7.76 8.61 -9.23
N GLU A 61 -7.48 9.76 -8.61
CA GLU A 61 -7.55 11.05 -9.30
C GLU A 61 -6.50 11.19 -10.42
N LEU A 62 -5.35 10.54 -10.32
CA LEU A 62 -4.35 10.54 -11.40
C LEU A 62 -4.85 9.80 -12.65
N VAL A 63 -5.60 8.71 -12.48
CA VAL A 63 -6.16 7.93 -13.60
C VAL A 63 -7.45 8.55 -14.14
N HIS A 64 -8.11 9.41 -13.34
CA HIS A 64 -9.46 9.98 -13.54
C HIS A 64 -10.00 9.91 -14.98
N GLY A 65 -11.15 9.24 -15.11
CA GLY A 65 -11.85 9.03 -16.37
C GLY A 65 -13.13 8.23 -16.14
N PRO A 66 -13.79 7.75 -17.20
CA PRO A 66 -14.93 6.83 -17.06
C PRO A 66 -14.49 5.59 -16.28
N HIS A 67 -15.24 5.19 -15.25
CA HIS A 67 -14.93 4.01 -14.43
C HIS A 67 -15.27 2.70 -15.16
N ASP A 68 -14.58 2.48 -16.28
CA ASP A 68 -14.67 1.30 -17.12
C ASP A 68 -13.55 0.29 -16.78
N ALA A 69 -13.51 -0.83 -17.51
CA ALA A 69 -12.51 -1.85 -17.28
C ALA A 69 -11.06 -1.33 -17.47
N ARG A 70 -10.84 -0.36 -18.35
CA ARG A 70 -9.51 0.21 -18.62
C ARG A 70 -9.05 1.08 -17.46
N PHE A 71 -9.97 1.87 -16.89
CA PHE A 71 -9.72 2.65 -15.68
C PHE A 71 -9.22 1.77 -14.54
N TYR A 72 -9.96 0.70 -14.22
CA TYR A 72 -9.56 -0.19 -13.13
C TYR A 72 -8.30 -0.98 -13.42
N ALA A 73 -8.06 -1.39 -14.67
CA ALA A 73 -6.83 -2.06 -15.06
C ALA A 73 -5.60 -1.18 -14.79
N LEU A 74 -5.66 0.09 -15.22
CA LEU A 74 -4.58 1.05 -14.97
C LEU A 74 -4.44 1.38 -13.49
N LEU A 75 -5.55 1.59 -12.77
CA LEU A 75 -5.52 1.84 -11.33
C LEU A 75 -4.89 0.67 -10.56
N ASN A 76 -5.20 -0.57 -10.92
CA ASN A 76 -4.58 -1.76 -10.31
C ASN A 76 -3.08 -1.83 -10.60
N GLU A 77 -2.66 -1.53 -11.83
CA GLU A 77 -1.24 -1.44 -12.20
C GLU A 77 -0.51 -0.40 -11.34
N LEU A 78 -1.10 0.78 -11.14
CA LEU A 78 -0.50 1.83 -10.30
C LEU A 78 -0.39 1.42 -8.82
N ASN A 79 -1.42 0.78 -8.27
CA ASN A 79 -1.39 0.28 -6.89
C ASN A 79 -0.30 -0.78 -6.72
N ALA A 80 -0.18 -1.72 -7.66
CA ALA A 80 0.88 -2.73 -7.63
C ALA A 80 2.29 -2.11 -7.72
N GLU A 81 2.48 -1.09 -8.57
CA GLU A 81 3.75 -0.34 -8.63
C GLU A 81 4.03 0.38 -7.30
N TYR A 82 3.02 1.02 -6.70
CA TYR A 82 3.15 1.70 -5.42
C TYR A 82 3.56 0.74 -4.29
N ASP A 83 2.87 -0.39 -4.14
CA ASP A 83 3.19 -1.42 -3.15
C ASP A 83 4.60 -1.97 -3.35
N HIS A 84 4.99 -2.16 -4.61
CA HIS A 84 6.32 -2.60 -4.96
C HIS A 84 7.40 -1.61 -4.50
N HIS A 85 7.17 -0.30 -4.69
CA HIS A 85 8.09 0.73 -4.22
C HIS A 85 8.19 0.78 -2.69
N LEU A 86 7.07 0.72 -1.97
CA LEU A 86 7.07 0.66 -0.50
C LEU A 86 7.89 -0.52 0.03
N SER A 87 7.78 -1.69 -0.60
CA SER A 87 8.51 -2.90 -0.19
C SER A 87 10.03 -2.81 -0.38
N ARG A 88 10.48 -2.05 -1.40
CA ARG A 88 11.90 -1.85 -1.71
C ARG A 88 12.54 -0.80 -0.82
N ASP A 89 11.85 0.32 -0.59
CA ASP A 89 12.36 1.43 0.20
C ASP A 89 12.63 0.99 1.67
N PHE A 90 11.86 0.03 2.20
CA PHE A 90 12.12 -0.53 3.53
C PHE A 90 13.39 -1.39 3.59
N ARG A 91 13.77 -2.06 2.51
CA ARG A 91 14.93 -2.97 2.49
C ARG A 91 16.24 -2.21 2.31
N GLU A 92 16.25 -1.18 1.46
CA GLU A 92 17.45 -0.39 1.16
C GLU A 92 17.73 0.71 2.21
N ALA A 93 16.73 1.17 2.95
CA ALA A 93 16.90 2.18 4.01
C ALA A 93 17.77 1.74 5.20
N PHE A 94 18.01 0.43 5.36
CA PHE A 94 18.81 -0.13 6.46
C PHE A 94 20.08 -0.88 6.00
N GLU A 95 20.54 -0.66 4.76
CA GLU A 95 21.80 -1.22 4.24
C GLU A 95 23.03 -0.34 4.56
N GLY A 96 22.94 0.51 5.59
CA GLY A 96 24.09 1.24 6.13
C GLY A 96 24.82 0.43 7.20
N ALA A 97 26.15 0.53 7.26
CA ALA A 97 26.91 0.07 8.43
C ALA A 97 26.46 0.88 9.66
N GLY A 98 25.56 0.31 10.46
CA GLY A 98 24.96 1.00 11.60
C GLY A 98 26.00 1.59 12.55
N ARG A 99 25.89 2.89 12.84
CA ARG A 99 26.73 3.57 13.84
C ARG A 99 26.12 3.34 15.22
N ARG A 100 26.81 2.59 16.07
CA ARG A 100 26.37 2.38 17.46
C ARG A 100 26.41 3.72 18.21
N ILE A 101 25.28 4.14 18.77
CA ILE A 101 25.19 5.29 19.68
C ILE A 101 24.96 4.76 21.08
N GLY A 102 25.91 5.03 21.97
CA GLY A 102 25.97 4.47 23.32
C GLY A 102 27.41 4.06 23.67
N GLY A 103 27.82 4.38 24.91
CA GLY A 103 29.17 4.16 25.43
C GLY A 103 29.67 2.71 25.33
N PRO A 104 30.94 2.46 25.66
CA PRO A 104 31.52 1.12 25.65
C PRO A 104 30.65 0.16 26.49
N PRO A 105 30.51 -1.12 26.07
CA PRO A 105 29.67 -2.06 26.78
C PRO A 105 30.19 -2.18 28.22
N ALA A 106 29.33 -1.89 29.19
CA ALA A 106 29.56 -2.27 30.57
C ALA A 106 29.49 -3.81 30.62
N GLY A 107 30.65 -4.46 30.65
CA GLY A 107 30.76 -5.91 30.81
C GLY A 107 30.67 -6.67 29.50
N GLY A 108 31.71 -7.44 29.21
CA GLY A 108 31.79 -8.31 28.04
C GLY A 108 30.64 -9.31 27.98
N ARG A 109 29.88 -9.26 26.89
CA ARG A 109 29.15 -10.41 26.37
C ARG A 109 29.46 -10.50 24.89
N ALA A 110 30.05 -11.64 24.53
CA ALA A 110 30.76 -11.85 23.28
C ALA A 110 29.89 -11.64 22.03
N VAL A 111 30.57 -11.19 20.98
CA VAL A 111 30.21 -11.33 19.57
C VAL A 111 29.92 -12.82 19.30
N GLY A 112 28.67 -13.23 19.50
CA GLY A 112 28.26 -14.63 19.37
C GLY A 112 26.75 -14.85 19.31
N GLY A 113 25.93 -13.80 19.42
CA GLY A 113 24.47 -13.93 19.38
C GLY A 113 23.95 -14.49 18.05
N ARG A 114 24.57 -14.12 16.92
CA ARG A 114 24.19 -14.62 15.59
C ARG A 114 24.58 -16.08 15.38
N THR A 115 25.76 -16.48 15.82
CA THR A 115 26.23 -17.87 15.72
C THR A 115 25.48 -18.78 16.69
N ALA A 116 25.19 -18.31 17.90
CA ALA A 116 24.35 -19.04 18.86
C ALA A 116 22.90 -19.18 18.38
N ALA A 117 22.34 -18.15 17.75
CA ALA A 117 21.00 -18.22 17.16
C ALA A 117 20.93 -19.19 15.98
N ALA A 118 21.94 -19.19 15.10
CA ALA A 118 22.05 -20.13 13.98
C ALA A 118 22.21 -21.57 14.47
N ALA A 119 23.12 -21.82 15.42
CA ALA A 119 23.33 -23.14 16.01
C ALA A 119 22.07 -23.65 16.73
N ALA A 120 21.33 -22.78 17.42
CA ALA A 120 20.06 -23.14 18.04
C ALA A 120 18.93 -23.41 17.02
N ALA A 121 18.96 -22.76 15.85
CA ALA A 121 18.02 -23.05 14.76
C ALA A 121 18.33 -24.42 14.12
N GLU A 122 19.60 -24.70 13.83
CA GLU A 122 20.04 -26.00 13.31
C GLU A 122 19.75 -27.14 14.30
N ALA A 123 19.97 -26.93 15.60
CA ALA A 123 19.63 -27.91 16.63
C ALA A 123 18.12 -28.23 16.67
N ARG A 124 17.25 -27.26 16.43
CA ARG A 124 15.78 -27.47 16.34
C ARG A 124 15.37 -28.24 15.09
N VAL A 125 16.05 -28.02 13.96
CA VAL A 125 15.84 -28.81 12.73
C VAL A 125 16.27 -30.26 12.96
N ARG A 126 17.41 -30.46 13.62
CA ARG A 126 17.98 -31.80 13.87
C ARG A 126 17.22 -32.59 14.96
N ALA A 127 16.62 -31.90 15.92
CA ALA A 127 15.81 -32.51 16.98
C ALA A 127 14.37 -32.87 16.54
N GLY A 128 13.96 -32.52 15.31
CA GLY A 128 12.61 -32.71 14.82
C GLY A 128 11.61 -31.69 15.38
N GLN A 129 10.72 -31.18 14.53
CA GLN A 129 9.69 -30.23 14.96
C GLN A 129 8.57 -30.96 15.75
N PRO A 130 8.14 -30.43 16.91
CA PRO A 130 6.85 -30.85 17.47
C PRO A 130 5.75 -30.44 16.48
N VAL A 131 4.88 -31.40 16.15
CA VAL A 131 3.71 -31.17 15.28
C VAL A 131 2.75 -30.26 16.03
N GLY A 132 2.77 -28.96 15.73
CA GLY A 132 1.90 -28.01 16.43
C GLY A 132 2.25 -26.54 16.20
N GLY A 133 2.18 -26.08 14.95
CA GLY A 133 2.30 -24.66 14.63
C GLY A 133 1.57 -24.33 13.35
N ARG A 134 0.36 -23.78 13.46
CA ARG A 134 -0.40 -23.30 12.30
C ARG A 134 0.21 -21.98 11.84
N ARG A 135 0.69 -21.93 10.61
CA ARG A 135 1.11 -20.69 9.94
C ARG A 135 -0.12 -19.79 9.81
N LEU A 136 -0.15 -18.68 10.54
CA LEU A 136 -1.09 -17.58 10.33
C LEU A 136 -0.31 -16.45 9.64
N GLY A 137 -0.28 -16.48 8.31
CA GLY A 137 0.42 -15.45 7.54
C GLY A 137 1.21 -16.05 6.39
N GLY A 138 0.64 -15.92 5.20
CA GLY A 138 1.19 -16.41 3.95
C GLY A 138 0.08 -16.36 2.92
N VAL A 139 -0.24 -15.16 2.45
CA VAL A 139 -1.05 -15.03 1.23
C VAL A 139 -0.26 -15.67 0.10
N PRO A 140 -0.83 -16.66 -0.63
CA PRO A 140 -0.23 -17.12 -1.87
C PRO A 140 -0.27 -15.94 -2.84
N THR A 141 0.91 -15.46 -3.25
CA THR A 141 1.08 -14.62 -4.43
C THR A 141 0.77 -15.46 -5.66
N GLU A 142 -0.52 -15.64 -5.94
CA GLU A 142 -1.01 -16.07 -7.25
C GLU A 142 -2.14 -15.14 -7.70
N LEU A 143 -1.75 -13.89 -7.95
CA LEU A 143 -2.61 -12.86 -8.54
C LEU A 143 -3.02 -13.16 -10.00
N GLY A 144 -2.55 -14.27 -10.59
CA GLY A 144 -2.83 -14.67 -11.98
C GLY A 144 -3.89 -15.77 -12.16
N ALA A 145 -4.32 -16.46 -11.09
CA ALA A 145 -5.19 -17.62 -11.19
C ALA A 145 -6.68 -17.35 -10.86
N LEU A 146 -7.01 -16.16 -10.35
CA LEU A 146 -8.36 -15.82 -9.87
C LEU A 146 -9.27 -15.15 -10.93
N GLU A 147 -8.74 -14.74 -12.08
CA GLU A 147 -9.54 -14.13 -13.15
C GLU A 147 -10.45 -15.12 -13.91
N LYS A 148 -10.34 -16.44 -13.65
CA LYS A 148 -11.08 -17.47 -14.41
C LYS A 148 -12.13 -18.27 -13.64
N ALA A 149 -12.55 -17.85 -12.46
CA ALA A 149 -13.60 -18.58 -11.72
C ALA A 149 -14.57 -17.69 -10.92
N LEU A 150 -14.92 -16.51 -11.42
CA LEU A 150 -15.99 -15.71 -10.84
C LEU A 150 -17.29 -15.94 -11.62
N THR A 151 -18.34 -16.36 -10.91
CA THR A 151 -19.68 -16.45 -11.47
C THR A 151 -20.18 -15.05 -11.87
N PRO A 152 -21.11 -14.93 -12.83
CA PRO A 152 -21.72 -13.64 -13.18
C PRO A 152 -22.31 -12.89 -11.97
N GLY A 153 -22.81 -13.64 -10.97
CA GLY A 153 -23.30 -13.07 -9.70
C GLY A 153 -22.18 -12.42 -8.88
N GLU A 154 -21.05 -13.11 -8.70
CA GLU A 154 -19.89 -12.57 -7.99
C GLU A 154 -19.27 -11.37 -8.73
N MET A 155 -19.22 -11.42 -10.07
CA MET A 155 -18.77 -10.28 -10.88
C MET A 155 -19.71 -9.07 -10.74
N ALA A 156 -21.03 -9.29 -10.65
CA ALA A 156 -21.99 -8.23 -10.43
C ALA A 156 -21.86 -7.61 -9.03
N VAL A 157 -21.58 -8.42 -8.00
CA VAL A 157 -21.28 -7.96 -6.63
C VAL A 157 -20.01 -7.12 -6.63
N ILE A 158 -18.91 -7.61 -7.21
CA ILE A 158 -17.65 -6.86 -7.31
C ILE A 158 -17.85 -5.54 -8.08
N ALA A 159 -18.62 -5.56 -9.17
CA ALA A 159 -18.95 -4.36 -9.93
C ALA A 159 -19.83 -3.38 -9.13
N ALA A 160 -20.75 -3.87 -8.30
CA ALA A 160 -21.56 -3.05 -7.42
C ALA A 160 -20.72 -2.40 -6.30
N GLU A 161 -19.81 -3.16 -5.67
CA GLU A 161 -18.87 -2.63 -4.67
C GLU A 161 -17.92 -1.59 -5.25
N ARG A 162 -17.47 -1.80 -6.50
CA ARG A 162 -16.67 -0.82 -7.25
C ARG A 162 -17.44 0.48 -7.46
N ARG A 163 -18.67 0.43 -7.99
CA ARG A 163 -19.53 1.62 -8.15
C ARG A 163 -19.82 2.31 -6.81
N ALA A 164 -19.99 1.56 -5.73
CA ALA A 164 -20.22 2.12 -4.40
C ALA A 164 -18.99 2.86 -3.87
N ARG A 165 -17.78 2.31 -4.07
CA ARG A 165 -16.52 2.98 -3.73
C ARG A 165 -16.27 4.20 -4.60
N ASP A 166 -16.55 4.10 -5.90
CA ASP A 166 -16.45 5.23 -6.80
C ASP A 166 -17.32 6.41 -6.37
N ARG A 167 -18.54 6.15 -5.84
CA ARG A 167 -19.41 7.19 -5.29
C ARG A 167 -18.81 7.91 -4.08
N ILE A 168 -17.85 7.28 -3.40
CA ILE A 168 -17.12 7.83 -2.25
C ILE A 168 -15.81 8.52 -2.71
N TRP A 169 -15.29 8.18 -3.88
CA TRP A 169 -14.09 8.80 -4.43
C TRP A 169 -14.42 10.00 -5.32
N CYS A 170 -15.41 9.83 -6.20
CA CYS A 170 -16.03 10.81 -7.07
C CYS A 170 -17.46 11.08 -6.61
N GLY A 171 -17.67 12.17 -5.88
CA GLY A 171 -18.99 12.62 -5.40
C GLY A 171 -19.80 13.37 -6.44
#